data_AF-J9H844-F1
#
_entry.id   AF-J9H844-F1
#
_cell.length_a   1.000
_cell.length_b   1.000
_cell.length_c   1.000
_cell.angle_alpha   90.00
_cell.angle_beta   90.00
_cell.angle_gamma   90.00
#
_symmetry.space_group_name_H-M   'P 1'
#
loop_
_entity.id
_entity.type
_entity.pdbx_description
1 polymer ?
#
loop_
_entity_poly.entity_id
_entity_poly.type
_entity_poly.pdbx_seq_one_letter_code
_entity_poly.pdbx_strand_id
1 'polypeptide(L)'
;MTVTITVNGKEYPCRQTMGAMLRFRRETGHEVTQMGADALSDMAVYLWCCVRSACQADGVAFDMDLMTFLDSLAPEDLTHWSEQVGGEAAVPEEEATDDKAQKKPQEILKLYAFALGVMRLGHDDFCRLTPDEFMAVADAWQERDNLMRREEWERMRLLATITIQPHVRRKLKASELLPFPWEKDTPRANRPAAPKMTRAEQLARMEEVLKRLEG
;
A
#
# COMPACT_ATOMS: atom_id res chain seq x y z
N MET A 1 16.77 3.91 2.24
CA MET A 1 18.25 3.81 2.19
C MET A 1 18.59 2.58 1.37
N THR A 2 19.62 2.61 0.52
CA THR A 2 20.02 1.44 -0.26
C THR A 2 20.90 0.56 0.60
N VAL A 3 20.41 -0.61 1.02
CA VAL A 3 21.24 -1.60 1.74
C VAL A 3 22.11 -2.32 0.70
N THR A 4 23.39 -2.46 1.00
CA THR A 4 24.37 -3.17 0.17
C THR A 4 25.09 -4.21 1.00
N ILE A 5 25.44 -5.34 0.38
CA ILE A 5 26.24 -6.38 1.03
C ILE A 5 27.53 -6.61 0.25
N THR A 6 28.60 -7.05 0.91
CA THR A 6 29.84 -7.45 0.26
C THR A 6 29.93 -8.96 0.21
N VAL A 7 30.13 -9.53 -0.97
CA VAL A 7 30.29 -10.97 -1.17
C VAL A 7 31.50 -11.19 -2.07
N ASN A 8 32.46 -12.01 -1.61
CA ASN A 8 33.75 -12.22 -2.30
C ASN A 8 34.47 -10.91 -2.68
N GLY A 9 34.40 -9.90 -1.82
CA GLY A 9 35.04 -8.60 -2.04
C GLY A 9 34.35 -7.68 -3.06
N LYS A 10 33.18 -8.05 -3.58
CA LYS A 10 32.36 -7.20 -4.45
C LYS A 10 31.07 -6.78 -3.73
N GLU A 11 30.73 -5.49 -3.83
CA GLU A 11 29.48 -4.96 -3.31
C GLU A 11 28.30 -5.24 -4.25
N TYR A 12 27.17 -5.62 -3.66
CA TYR A 12 25.92 -5.87 -4.35
C TYR A 12 24.76 -5.13 -3.67
N PRO A 13 23.78 -4.63 -4.45
CA PRO A 13 22.55 -4.08 -3.88
C PRO A 13 21.74 -5.21 -3.22
N CYS A 14 21.11 -4.91 -2.11
CA CYS A 14 20.26 -5.82 -1.36
C CYS A 14 18.99 -5.11 -0.93
N ARG A 15 17.82 -5.58 -1.39
CA ARG A 15 16.52 -4.98 -1.03
C ARG A 15 15.47 -6.05 -0.76
N GLN A 16 14.73 -5.86 0.33
CA GLN A 16 13.57 -6.66 0.68
C GLN A 16 12.38 -6.26 -0.21
N THR A 17 12.34 -6.82 -1.41
CA THR A 17 11.31 -6.53 -2.41
C THR A 17 10.27 -7.64 -2.47
N MET A 18 9.09 -7.34 -3.00
CA MET A 18 8.07 -8.36 -3.29
C MET A 18 8.62 -9.45 -4.22
N GLY A 19 9.54 -9.10 -5.13
CA GLY A 19 10.26 -10.05 -5.99
C GLY A 19 11.18 -10.99 -5.21
N ALA A 20 11.85 -10.48 -4.16
CA ALA A 20 12.65 -11.30 -3.27
C ALA A 20 11.78 -12.29 -2.47
N MET A 21 10.63 -11.85 -1.96
CA MET A 21 9.67 -12.71 -1.26
C MET A 21 9.11 -13.83 -2.16
N LEU A 22 8.80 -13.51 -3.44
CA LEU A 22 8.37 -14.50 -4.41
C LEU A 22 9.44 -15.56 -4.68
N ARG A 23 10.71 -15.14 -4.80
CA ARG A 23 11.83 -16.06 -5.01
C ARG A 23 12.07 -16.93 -3.79
N PHE A 24 12.04 -16.34 -2.60
CA PHE A 24 12.19 -17.10 -1.37
C PHE A 24 11.19 -18.25 -1.30
N ARG A 25 9.91 -17.94 -1.49
CA ARG A 25 8.86 -18.96 -1.51
C ARG A 25 9.07 -20.03 -2.58
N ARG A 26 9.63 -19.65 -3.74
CA ARG A 26 9.95 -20.62 -4.80
C ARG A 26 11.08 -21.56 -4.38
N GLU A 27 12.08 -21.07 -3.66
CA GLU A 27 13.21 -21.88 -3.21
C GLU A 27 12.88 -22.73 -1.98
N THR A 28 12.10 -22.20 -1.01
CA THR A 28 11.84 -22.88 0.28
C THR A 28 10.48 -23.56 0.39
N GLY A 29 9.51 -23.17 -0.44
CA GLY A 29 8.14 -23.67 -0.38
C GLY A 29 7.25 -23.03 0.70
N HIS A 30 7.77 -22.08 1.48
CA HIS A 30 7.02 -21.38 2.53
C HIS A 30 7.24 -19.87 2.49
N GLU A 31 6.49 -19.12 3.30
CA GLU A 31 6.52 -17.65 3.27
C GLU A 31 7.66 -17.08 4.13
N VAL A 32 8.17 -15.89 3.76
CA VAL A 32 9.17 -15.17 4.56
C VAL A 32 8.66 -14.89 5.98
N THR A 33 7.37 -14.58 6.12
CA THR A 33 6.72 -14.33 7.42
C THR A 33 6.62 -15.58 8.30
N GLN A 34 6.96 -16.76 7.78
CA GLN A 34 6.97 -18.03 8.52
C GLN A 34 8.38 -18.42 8.97
N MET A 35 9.40 -17.64 8.63
CA MET A 35 10.77 -17.86 9.08
C MET A 35 10.88 -17.67 10.59
N GLY A 36 11.45 -18.66 11.28
CA GLY A 36 11.80 -18.54 12.69
C GLY A 36 13.05 -17.67 12.89
N ALA A 37 13.20 -17.07 14.06
CA ALA A 37 14.35 -16.23 14.41
C ALA A 37 15.70 -16.97 14.29
N ASP A 38 15.72 -18.27 14.57
CA ASP A 38 16.93 -19.10 14.52
C ASP A 38 17.11 -19.85 13.18
N ALA A 39 16.28 -19.57 12.17
CA ALA A 39 16.30 -20.24 10.87
C ALA A 39 17.43 -19.70 9.97
N LEU A 40 18.69 -19.96 10.33
CA LEU A 40 19.88 -19.49 9.58
C LEU A 40 19.85 -19.86 8.10
N SER A 41 19.39 -21.07 7.77
CA SER A 41 19.27 -21.54 6.38
C SER A 41 18.30 -20.67 5.58
N ASP A 42 17.10 -20.43 6.12
CA ASP A 42 16.10 -19.60 5.46
C ASP A 42 16.59 -18.16 5.34
N MET A 43 17.26 -17.65 6.37
CA MET A 43 17.84 -16.31 6.35
C MET A 43 18.87 -16.16 5.23
N ALA A 44 19.74 -17.15 5.04
CA ALA A 44 20.73 -17.14 3.97
C ALA A 44 20.08 -17.24 2.57
N VAL A 45 19.04 -18.07 2.41
CA VAL A 45 18.26 -18.15 1.17
C VAL A 45 17.55 -16.83 0.88
N TYR A 46 16.97 -16.19 1.91
CA TYR A 46 16.27 -14.93 1.76
C TYR A 46 17.22 -13.78 1.42
N LEU A 47 18.40 -13.73 2.05
CA LEU A 47 19.47 -12.79 1.70
C LEU A 47 19.84 -12.90 0.21
N TRP A 48 20.10 -14.12 -0.28
CA TRP A 48 20.36 -14.33 -1.70
C TRP A 48 19.20 -13.84 -2.59
N CYS A 49 17.95 -14.11 -2.19
CA CYS A 49 16.77 -13.64 -2.91
C CYS A 49 16.71 -12.11 -3.00
N CYS A 50 17.04 -11.41 -1.91
CA CYS A 50 17.10 -9.95 -1.84
C CYS A 50 18.15 -9.38 -2.79
N VAL A 51 19.35 -9.97 -2.80
CA VAL A 51 20.46 -9.56 -3.67
C VAL A 51 20.11 -9.81 -5.13
N ARG A 52 19.69 -11.03 -5.46
CA ARG A 52 19.35 -11.39 -6.83
C ARG A 52 18.22 -10.51 -7.39
N SER A 53 17.25 -10.13 -6.56
CA SER A 53 16.12 -9.27 -6.99
C SER A 53 16.57 -7.85 -7.22
N ALA A 54 17.36 -7.30 -6.30
CA ALA A 54 17.91 -5.96 -6.43
C ALA A 54 18.88 -5.84 -7.62
N CYS A 55 19.75 -6.83 -7.83
CA CYS A 55 20.65 -6.88 -8.98
C CYS A 55 19.88 -6.91 -10.31
N GLN A 56 18.83 -7.73 -10.41
CA GLN A 56 17.99 -7.76 -11.61
C GLN A 56 17.27 -6.44 -11.85
N ALA A 57 16.77 -5.78 -10.79
CA ALA A 57 16.11 -4.49 -10.90
C ALA A 57 17.08 -3.38 -11.38
N ASP A 58 18.32 -3.41 -10.89
CA ASP A 58 19.32 -2.37 -11.15
C ASP A 58 20.20 -2.67 -12.38
N GLY A 59 20.02 -3.83 -13.01
CA GLY A 59 20.86 -4.27 -14.13
C GLY A 59 22.30 -4.60 -13.73
N VAL A 60 22.53 -4.93 -12.46
CA VAL A 60 23.86 -5.35 -11.95
C VAL A 60 24.06 -6.84 -12.23
N ALA A 61 25.18 -7.20 -12.86
CA ALA A 61 25.51 -8.59 -13.12
C ALA A 61 25.75 -9.36 -11.81
N PHE A 62 24.99 -10.45 -11.64
CA PHE A 62 25.01 -11.34 -10.49
C PHE A 62 24.89 -12.79 -10.98
N ASP A 63 26.04 -13.43 -11.16
CA ASP A 63 26.14 -14.76 -11.81
C ASP A 63 26.19 -15.93 -10.81
N MET A 64 26.20 -15.63 -9.50
CA MET A 64 26.21 -16.65 -8.45
C MET A 64 24.83 -17.29 -8.31
N ASP A 65 24.77 -18.62 -8.45
CA ASP A 65 23.58 -19.37 -8.07
C ASP A 65 23.44 -19.43 -6.54
N LEU A 66 22.36 -20.06 -6.06
CA LEU A 66 22.07 -20.09 -4.62
C LEU A 66 23.21 -20.76 -3.85
N MET A 67 23.65 -21.94 -4.29
CA MET A 67 24.70 -22.69 -3.57
C MET A 67 26.05 -21.97 -3.58
N THR A 68 26.45 -21.41 -4.73
CA THR A 68 27.68 -20.64 -4.85
C THR A 68 27.68 -19.43 -3.92
N PHE A 69 26.52 -18.78 -3.77
CA PHE A 69 26.38 -17.67 -2.83
C PHE A 69 26.44 -18.14 -1.38
N LEU A 70 25.74 -19.22 -1.03
CA LEU A 70 25.76 -19.77 0.33
C LEU A 70 27.17 -20.20 0.76
N ASP A 71 27.95 -20.77 -0.16
CA ASP A 71 29.35 -21.17 0.09
C ASP A 71 30.28 -19.97 0.36
N SER A 72 29.85 -18.76 0.01
CA SER A 72 30.61 -17.51 0.23
C SER A 72 30.20 -16.74 1.48
N LEU A 73 29.20 -17.22 2.24
CA LEU A 73 28.72 -16.57 3.44
C LEU A 73 29.31 -17.20 4.70
N ALA A 74 29.71 -16.35 5.64
CA ALA A 74 29.94 -16.71 7.02
C ALA A 74 28.68 -16.42 7.88
N PRO A 75 28.50 -17.10 9.03
CA PRO A 75 27.41 -16.78 9.96
C PRO A 75 27.38 -15.30 10.36
N GLU A 76 28.55 -14.68 10.48
CA GLU A 76 28.71 -13.27 10.83
C GLU A 76 28.10 -12.32 9.79
N ASP A 77 28.16 -12.69 8.51
CA ASP A 77 27.57 -11.90 7.41
C ASP A 77 26.04 -11.86 7.53
N LEU A 78 25.44 -12.98 7.95
CA LEU A 78 24.00 -13.08 8.17
C LEU A 78 23.54 -12.25 9.37
N THR A 79 24.29 -12.28 10.47
CA THR A 79 24.00 -11.44 11.64
C THR A 79 24.16 -9.95 11.34
N HIS A 80 25.21 -9.57 10.62
CA HIS A 80 25.40 -8.17 10.25
C HIS A 80 24.29 -7.68 9.31
N TRP A 81 23.92 -8.50 8.33
CA TRP A 81 22.79 -8.19 7.46
C TRP A 81 21.47 -8.11 8.24
N SER A 82 21.21 -9.03 9.16
CA SER A 82 19.96 -9.00 9.95
C SER A 82 19.90 -7.79 10.88
N GLU A 83 21.02 -7.32 11.42
CA GLU A 83 21.09 -6.06 12.19
C GLU A 83 20.81 -4.83 11.33
N GLN A 84 21.29 -4.81 10.08
CA GLN A 84 21.04 -3.72 9.14
C GLN A 84 19.59 -3.68 8.64
N VAL A 85 18.96 -4.86 8.53
CA VAL A 85 17.65 -5.04 7.89
C VAL A 85 16.53 -5.26 8.92
N GLY A 86 16.88 -5.55 10.17
CA GLY A 86 16.00 -5.83 11.32
C GLY A 86 15.11 -4.67 11.77
N GLY A 87 15.09 -3.56 11.03
CA GLY A 87 14.04 -2.54 11.14
C GLY A 87 12.83 -2.76 10.22
N GLU A 88 12.89 -3.71 9.27
CA GLU A 88 11.88 -3.90 8.22
C GLU A 88 11.55 -5.38 7.94
N ALA A 89 12.27 -6.34 8.53
CA ALA A 89 11.84 -7.73 8.54
C ALA A 89 10.59 -7.83 9.41
N ALA A 90 9.42 -7.81 8.77
CA ALA A 90 8.11 -7.90 9.37
C ALA A 90 7.94 -9.18 10.23
N VAL A 91 8.45 -9.13 11.45
CA VAL A 91 7.75 -9.68 12.60
C VAL A 91 6.89 -8.53 13.10
N PRO A 92 5.55 -8.61 13.03
CA PRO A 92 4.76 -7.74 13.87
C PRO A 92 5.18 -8.05 15.30
N GLU A 93 5.89 -7.14 15.96
CA GLU A 93 5.83 -7.11 17.41
C GLU A 93 4.35 -6.95 17.74
N GLU A 94 3.75 -8.00 18.30
CA GLU A 94 2.41 -7.92 18.87
C GLU A 94 2.48 -6.99 20.09
N GLU A 95 2.43 -5.68 19.87
CA GLU A 95 1.94 -4.78 20.90
C GLU A 95 0.47 -5.13 21.11
N ALA A 96 0.22 -5.82 22.22
CA ALA A 96 -1.09 -6.23 22.69
C ALA A 96 -1.98 -5.02 22.97
N THR A 97 -2.62 -4.50 21.94
CA THR A 97 -3.87 -3.76 22.09
C THR A 97 -5.01 -4.68 21.67
N ASP A 98 -5.63 -5.25 22.69
CA ASP A 98 -6.85 -6.02 22.66
C ASP A 98 -7.97 -5.20 22.00
N ASP A 99 -8.13 -5.34 20.67
CA ASP A 99 -9.38 -5.35 19.90
C ASP A 99 -9.11 -5.18 18.39
N LYS A 100 -8.43 -6.14 17.73
CA LYS A 100 -8.35 -6.19 16.26
C LYS A 100 -8.39 -7.63 15.77
N ALA A 101 -9.35 -7.92 14.89
CA ALA A 101 -9.41 -9.15 14.12
C ALA A 101 -8.01 -9.52 13.62
N GLN A 102 -7.49 -10.69 14.04
CA GLN A 102 -6.20 -11.23 13.64
C GLN A 102 -6.11 -11.18 12.11
N LYS A 103 -5.40 -10.17 11.57
CA LYS A 103 -5.15 -10.04 10.14
C LYS A 103 -4.24 -11.21 9.78
N LYS A 104 -4.81 -12.24 9.16
CA LYS A 104 -4.04 -13.39 8.68
C LYS A 104 -2.88 -12.87 7.81
N PRO A 105 -1.64 -13.35 8.04
CA PRO A 105 -0.52 -12.99 7.17
C PRO A 105 -0.90 -13.32 5.73
N GLN A 106 -0.77 -12.35 4.83
CA GLN A 106 -1.16 -12.53 3.44
C GLN A 106 -0.05 -13.27 2.70
N GLU A 107 -0.40 -14.39 2.08
CA GLU A 107 0.51 -15.16 1.22
C GLU A 107 0.97 -14.31 0.03
N ILE A 108 2.27 -14.33 -0.28
CA ILE A 108 2.85 -13.52 -1.37
C ILE A 108 2.19 -13.79 -2.71
N LEU A 109 1.72 -15.02 -2.97
CA LEU A 109 0.99 -15.34 -4.19
C LEU A 109 -0.37 -14.66 -4.29
N LYS A 110 -1.06 -14.43 -3.17
CA LYS A 110 -2.33 -13.69 -3.18
C LYS A 110 -2.09 -12.23 -3.53
N LEU A 111 -1.04 -11.64 -2.96
CA LEU A 111 -0.60 -10.29 -3.29
C LEU A 111 -0.20 -10.18 -4.76
N TYR A 112 0.56 -11.15 -5.27
CA TYR A 112 0.96 -11.21 -6.67
C TYR A 112 -0.23 -11.36 -7.63
N ALA A 113 -1.17 -12.26 -7.33
CA ALA A 113 -2.38 -12.43 -8.13
C ALA A 113 -3.26 -11.18 -8.12
N PHE A 114 -3.38 -10.51 -6.97
CA PHE A 114 -4.09 -9.24 -6.85
C PHE A 114 -3.42 -8.13 -7.68
N ALA A 115 -2.09 -8.02 -7.60
CA ALA A 115 -1.31 -7.05 -8.35
C ALA A 115 -1.52 -7.20 -9.86
N LEU A 116 -1.33 -8.41 -10.40
CA LEU A 116 -1.42 -8.64 -11.84
C LEU A 116 -2.87 -8.65 -12.35
N GLY A 117 -3.76 -9.33 -11.63
CA GLY A 117 -5.11 -9.61 -12.13
C GLY A 117 -6.09 -8.47 -11.89
N VAL A 118 -5.96 -7.78 -10.75
CA VAL A 118 -6.94 -6.77 -10.32
C VAL A 118 -6.38 -5.37 -10.50
N MET A 119 -5.18 -5.10 -9.96
CA MET A 119 -4.56 -3.78 -10.08
C MET A 119 -4.00 -3.51 -11.48
N ARG A 120 -3.71 -4.57 -12.24
CA ARG A 120 -2.99 -4.54 -13.53
C ARG A 120 -1.59 -3.93 -13.43
N LEU A 121 -0.92 -4.18 -12.32
CA LEU A 121 0.51 -3.90 -12.16
C LEU A 121 1.31 -4.90 -13.01
N GLY A 122 2.42 -4.47 -13.61
CA GLY A 122 3.32 -5.39 -14.34
C GLY A 122 4.07 -6.34 -13.39
N HIS A 123 4.53 -7.49 -13.90
CA HIS A 123 5.38 -8.40 -13.12
C HIS A 123 6.64 -7.71 -12.61
N ASP A 124 7.33 -7.00 -13.49
CA ASP A 124 8.56 -6.29 -13.15
C ASP A 124 8.32 -5.18 -12.12
N ASP A 125 7.23 -4.41 -12.28
CA ASP A 125 6.87 -3.35 -11.33
C ASP A 125 6.57 -3.95 -9.95
N PHE A 126 5.78 -5.02 -9.89
CA PHE A 126 5.52 -5.73 -8.63
C PHE A 126 6.82 -6.18 -7.98
N CYS A 127 7.69 -6.85 -8.74
CA CYS A 127 8.94 -7.40 -8.21
C CYS A 127 9.91 -6.34 -7.69
N ARG A 128 9.80 -5.09 -8.15
CA ARG A 128 10.66 -3.97 -7.74
C ARG A 128 10.20 -3.28 -6.47
N LEU A 129 8.92 -3.32 -6.14
CA LEU A 129 8.37 -2.66 -4.96
C LEU A 129 8.83 -3.35 -3.67
N THR A 130 9.08 -2.56 -2.63
CA THR A 130 9.12 -3.08 -1.26
C THR A 130 7.70 -3.43 -0.78
N PRO A 131 7.55 -4.24 0.28
CA PRO A 131 6.25 -4.52 0.87
C PRO A 131 5.46 -3.25 1.22
N ASP A 132 6.11 -2.26 1.84
CA ASP A 132 5.46 -1.01 2.22
C ASP A 132 5.02 -0.19 1.01
N GLU A 133 5.87 -0.10 -0.01
CA GLU A 133 5.52 0.55 -1.28
C GLU A 133 4.34 -0.14 -1.94
N PHE A 134 4.33 -1.48 -1.98
CA PHE A 134 3.22 -2.24 -2.54
C PHE A 134 1.93 -2.03 -1.74
N MET A 135 1.99 -2.04 -0.41
CA MET A 135 0.83 -1.79 0.45
C MET A 135 0.27 -0.39 0.24
N ALA A 136 1.12 0.64 0.14
CA ALA A 136 0.68 2.00 -0.16
C ALA A 136 -0.03 2.10 -1.52
N VAL A 137 0.49 1.42 -2.55
CA VAL A 137 -0.15 1.37 -3.88
C VAL A 137 -1.47 0.60 -3.82
N ALA A 138 -1.53 -0.52 -3.10
CA ALA A 138 -2.73 -1.33 -2.92
C ALA A 138 -3.84 -0.54 -2.21
N ASP A 139 -3.50 0.19 -1.14
CA ASP A 139 -4.44 1.02 -0.39
C ASP A 139 -4.98 2.16 -1.26
N ALA A 140 -4.09 2.87 -1.99
CA ALA A 140 -4.50 3.91 -2.94
C ALA A 140 -5.41 3.36 -4.05
N TRP A 141 -5.12 2.16 -4.55
CA TRP A 141 -5.97 1.50 -5.54
C TRP A 141 -7.35 1.17 -4.96
N GLN A 142 -7.41 0.62 -3.74
CA GLN A 142 -8.66 0.25 -3.09
C GLN A 142 -9.51 1.49 -2.78
N GLU A 143 -8.91 2.60 -2.35
CA GLU A 143 -9.59 3.87 -2.16
C GLU A 143 -10.19 4.37 -3.47
N ARG A 144 -9.41 4.37 -4.56
CA ARG A 144 -9.89 4.76 -5.89
C ARG A 144 -11.05 3.88 -6.36
N ASP A 145 -10.93 2.55 -6.24
CA ASP A 145 -11.98 1.61 -6.65
C ASP A 145 -13.26 1.81 -5.85
N ASN A 146 -13.14 2.01 -4.53
CA ASN A 146 -14.27 2.34 -3.68
C ASN A 146 -14.95 3.65 -4.11
N LEU A 147 -14.18 4.70 -4.40
CA LEU A 147 -14.70 5.98 -4.85
C LEU A 147 -15.44 5.85 -6.19
N MET A 148 -14.84 5.16 -7.17
CA MET A 148 -15.45 4.94 -8.48
C MET A 148 -16.77 4.17 -8.36
N ARG A 149 -16.81 3.10 -7.56
CA ARG A 149 -18.05 2.35 -7.30
C ARG A 149 -19.11 3.25 -6.66
N ARG A 150 -18.74 4.07 -5.66
CA ARG A 150 -19.66 5.00 -5.02
C ARG A 150 -20.21 6.00 -6.03
N GLU A 151 -19.36 6.59 -6.88
CA GLU A 151 -19.78 7.49 -7.94
C GLU A 151 -20.73 6.82 -8.94
N GLU A 152 -20.45 5.59 -9.38
CA GLU A 152 -21.32 4.82 -10.27
C GLU A 152 -22.72 4.64 -9.68
N TRP A 153 -22.79 4.25 -8.40
CA TRP A 153 -24.05 4.11 -7.68
C TRP A 153 -24.78 5.45 -7.51
N GLU A 154 -24.05 6.54 -7.25
CA GLU A 154 -24.64 7.88 -7.16
C GLU A 154 -25.20 8.36 -8.50
N ARG A 155 -24.48 8.12 -9.61
CA ARG A 155 -24.95 8.42 -10.97
C ARG A 155 -26.19 7.61 -11.31
N MET A 156 -26.20 6.32 -11.00
CA MET A 156 -27.36 5.46 -11.21
C MET A 156 -28.57 5.93 -10.40
N ARG A 157 -28.37 6.32 -9.14
CA ARG A 157 -29.42 6.86 -8.29
C ARG A 157 -29.98 8.18 -8.82
N LEU A 158 -29.12 9.06 -9.32
CA LEU A 158 -29.55 10.31 -9.93
C LEU A 158 -30.40 10.03 -11.17
N LEU A 159 -29.95 9.13 -12.06
CA LEU A 159 -30.69 8.72 -13.24
C LEU A 159 -32.06 8.13 -12.87
N ALA A 160 -32.10 7.21 -11.90
CA ALA A 160 -33.35 6.63 -11.41
C ALA A 160 -34.30 7.71 -10.88
N THR A 161 -33.77 8.71 -10.16
CA THR A 161 -34.56 9.86 -9.66
C THR A 161 -35.16 10.66 -10.82
N ILE A 162 -34.37 10.97 -11.85
CA ILE A 162 -34.84 11.70 -13.04
C ILE A 162 -35.93 10.91 -13.75
N THR A 163 -35.76 9.60 -13.92
CA THR A 163 -36.72 8.73 -14.61
C THR A 163 -38.02 8.56 -13.84
N ILE A 164 -37.97 8.48 -12.51
CA ILE A 164 -39.17 8.26 -11.67
C ILE A 164 -39.92 9.58 -11.41
N GLN A 165 -39.22 10.71 -11.38
CA GLN A 165 -39.80 12.01 -11.01
C GLN A 165 -41.10 12.38 -11.77
N PRO A 166 -41.25 12.16 -13.08
CA PRO A 166 -42.49 12.46 -13.81
C PRO A 166 -43.70 11.64 -13.34
N HIS A 167 -43.46 10.50 -12.72
CA HIS A 167 -44.50 9.56 -12.26
C HIS A 167 -44.88 9.76 -10.79
N VAL A 168 -44.25 10.72 -10.09
CA VAL A 168 -44.48 10.98 -8.66
C VAL A 168 -44.82 12.45 -8.44
N ARG A 169 -45.92 12.72 -7.73
CA ARG A 169 -46.39 14.10 -7.47
C ARG A 169 -45.42 14.89 -6.58
N ARG A 170 -44.73 14.23 -5.66
CA ARG A 170 -43.73 14.85 -4.78
C ARG A 170 -42.40 15.00 -5.50
N LYS A 171 -41.72 16.13 -5.34
CA LYS A 171 -40.31 16.27 -5.74
C LYS A 171 -39.43 15.35 -4.88
N LEU A 172 -38.76 14.40 -5.51
CA LEU A 172 -37.87 13.44 -4.87
C LEU A 172 -36.45 14.00 -4.82
N LYS A 173 -35.76 13.78 -3.69
CA LYS A 173 -34.31 13.91 -3.62
C LYS A 173 -33.69 12.55 -3.85
N ALA A 174 -32.54 12.50 -4.53
CA ALA A 174 -31.85 11.25 -4.83
C ALA A 174 -31.58 10.40 -3.57
N SER A 175 -31.14 11.04 -2.47
CA SER A 175 -30.90 10.37 -1.19
C SER A 175 -32.16 9.81 -0.51
N GLU A 176 -33.35 10.36 -0.81
CA GLU A 176 -34.61 9.82 -0.31
C GLU A 176 -35.07 8.61 -1.12
N LEU A 177 -34.69 8.54 -2.40
CA LEU A 177 -35.05 7.43 -3.27
C LEU A 177 -34.28 6.15 -2.92
N LEU A 178 -32.97 6.27 -2.70
CA LEU A 178 -32.10 5.14 -2.36
C LEU A 178 -30.97 5.62 -1.43
N PRO A 179 -31.10 5.43 -0.10
CA PRO A 179 -30.06 5.81 0.84
C PRO A 179 -28.88 4.84 0.75
N PHE A 180 -27.66 5.36 0.70
CA PHE A 180 -26.46 4.52 0.67
C PHE A 180 -25.76 4.42 2.03
N PRO A 181 -25.10 3.28 2.33
CA PRO A 181 -24.41 3.08 3.61
C PRO A 181 -23.36 4.16 3.91
N TRP A 182 -22.64 4.63 2.89
CA TRP A 182 -21.54 5.60 3.00
C TRP A 182 -21.99 7.06 3.15
N GLU A 183 -23.30 7.35 3.13
CA GLU A 183 -23.82 8.70 3.39
C GLU A 183 -23.87 9.03 4.88
N LYS A 184 -23.89 7.99 5.73
CA LYS A 184 -23.88 8.10 7.19
C LYS A 184 -22.54 8.60 7.72
N ASP A 185 -21.47 8.48 6.90
CA ASP A 185 -20.10 8.84 7.25
C ASP A 185 -19.76 10.31 6.95
N THR A 186 -20.74 11.19 6.81
CA THR A 186 -20.44 12.63 6.79
C THR A 186 -20.39 13.16 8.23
N PRO A 187 -19.21 13.48 8.79
CA PRO A 187 -19.11 14.28 10.02
C PRO A 187 -19.44 15.76 9.72
N ARG A 188 -20.48 16.02 8.93
CA ARG A 188 -21.04 17.36 8.74
C ARG A 188 -22.04 17.72 9.83
N ALA A 189 -22.49 16.75 10.64
CA ALA A 189 -23.38 17.00 11.77
C ALA A 189 -22.74 17.89 12.86
N ASN A 190 -21.40 17.96 12.92
CA ASN A 190 -20.67 18.72 13.95
C ASN A 190 -19.77 19.83 13.41
N ARG A 191 -19.88 20.21 12.14
CA ARG A 191 -19.23 21.44 11.67
C ARG A 191 -20.09 22.60 12.14
N PRO A 192 -19.60 23.53 12.99
CA PRO A 192 -20.39 24.71 13.35
C PRO A 192 -20.77 25.39 12.03
N ALA A 193 -22.07 25.66 11.87
CA ALA A 193 -22.55 26.39 10.70
C ALA A 193 -21.69 27.65 10.56
N ALA A 194 -21.07 27.85 9.40
CA ALA A 194 -20.34 29.08 9.14
C ALA A 194 -21.27 30.25 9.51
N PRO A 195 -20.82 31.20 10.34
CA PRO A 195 -21.69 32.27 10.80
C PRO A 195 -22.33 32.92 9.58
N LYS A 196 -23.66 32.97 9.55
CA LYS A 196 -24.42 33.60 8.49
C LYS A 196 -24.17 35.11 8.59
N MET A 197 -23.07 35.56 7.97
CA MET A 197 -22.75 36.98 7.88
C MET A 197 -23.81 37.68 7.03
N THR A 198 -24.23 38.84 7.51
CA THR A 198 -25.15 39.71 6.78
C THR A 198 -24.49 40.24 5.51
N ARG A 199 -25.29 40.66 4.53
CA ARG A 199 -24.79 41.20 3.25
C ARG A 199 -23.83 42.37 3.44
N ALA A 200 -24.02 43.17 4.48
CA ALA A 200 -23.16 44.29 4.84
C ALA A 200 -21.77 43.83 5.31
N GLU A 201 -21.71 42.80 6.15
CA GLU A 201 -20.46 42.23 6.65
C GLU A 201 -19.65 41.53 5.54
N GLN A 202 -20.34 40.92 4.56
CA GLN A 202 -19.69 40.34 3.39
C GLN A 202 -19.06 41.40 2.48
N LEU A 203 -19.75 42.52 2.28
CA LEU A 203 -19.25 43.65 1.50
C LEU A 203 -18.02 44.30 2.15
N ALA A 204 -18.07 44.54 3.47
CA ALA A 204 -16.93 45.10 4.20
C ALA A 204 -15.69 44.21 4.12
N ARG A 205 -15.87 42.88 4.20
CA ARG A 205 -14.78 41.91 4.08
C ARG A 205 -14.20 41.87 2.66
N MET A 206 -15.06 42.01 1.64
CA MET A 206 -14.63 42.08 0.24
C MET A 206 -13.81 43.35 -0.02
N GLU A 207 -14.25 44.49 0.52
CA GLU A 207 -13.55 45.77 0.42
C GLU A 207 -12.19 45.75 1.13
N GLU A 208 -12.09 45.07 2.28
CA GLU A 208 -10.83 44.85 2.99
C GLU A 208 -9.87 43.97 2.19
N VAL A 209 -10.37 42.90 1.54
CA VAL A 209 -9.56 42.03 0.69
C VAL A 209 -9.08 42.77 -0.56
N LEU A 210 -9.92 43.60 -1.18
CA LEU A 210 -9.54 44.43 -2.32
C LEU A 210 -8.42 45.41 -1.95
N LYS A 211 -8.51 46.07 -0.79
CA LYS A 211 -7.43 46.95 -0.29
C LYS A 211 -6.11 46.23 -0.05
N ARG A 212 -6.14 44.94 0.31
CA ARG A 212 -4.92 44.12 0.47
C ARG A 212 -4.32 43.62 -0.85
N LEU A 213 -5.11 43.62 -1.92
CA LEU A 213 -4.67 43.22 -3.28
C LEU A 213 -4.17 44.42 -4.10
N GLU A 214 -4.60 45.64 -3.74
CA GLU A 214 -4.22 46.89 -4.38
C GLU A 214 -2.99 47.58 -3.74
N GLY A 215 -2.42 46.99 -2.67
CA GLY A 215 -1.14 47.42 -2.06
C GLY A 215 -0.03 46.43 -2.34
#